data_AF-A0A226NMK0-F1
#
_entry.id   AF-A0A226NMK0-F1
#
_cell.length_a   1.000
_cell.length_b   1.000
_cell.length_c   1.000
_cell.angle_alpha   90.00
_cell.angle_beta   90.00
_cell.angle_gamma   90.00
#
_symmetry.space_group_name_H-M   'P 1'
#
loop_
_entity.id
_entity.type
_entity.pdbx_description
1 polymer ?
#
loop_
_entity_poly.entity_id
_entity_poly.type
_entity_poly.pdbx_seq_one_letter_code
_entity_poly.pdbx_strand_id
1 'polypeptide(L)'
;MRPPGPCEAVRDESYRRDSALRPFPSGYGGTDAASSKDFEALLADTEALPSLKELLEAVPNVEKRSWDLLSWILSPKIFTIRSVKKQEHEKILELMGMSGAAVPAPDFLFEITYCDQMNTKFAETRGERDLIYAFHGSRLENFHSILHNGLHCHLNRLACEILGYVSALFQTSLFGEGTYLTSDLSLALLYSPHGLGWQRSMLGSVLSCVAVCEIIDHPDVKCQVKKKDSEEIDRKRARVKNSEGGDVPQKYFVVTNNQLLRVKYLLVYSQKQYRRPSGQSWFYTHRFAITMVLYLLLLMVIGASNSPAFLYYWHRMFHSEG
;
A
#
# COMPACT_ATOMS: atom_id res chain seq x y z
N MET A 1 -17.92 17.03 13.92
CA MET A 1 -18.25 16.07 12.84
C MET A 1 -18.73 14.79 13.48
N ARG A 2 -19.92 14.30 13.12
CA ARG A 2 -20.37 12.96 13.54
C ARG A 2 -19.57 11.92 12.76
N PRO A 3 -19.10 10.83 13.39
CA PRO A 3 -18.54 9.72 12.66
C PRO A 3 -19.60 9.16 11.69
N PRO A 4 -19.20 8.67 10.51
CA PRO A 4 -20.14 8.07 9.56
C PRO A 4 -20.91 6.94 10.23
N GLY A 5 -22.20 6.83 9.91
CA GLY A 5 -23.03 5.76 10.45
C GLY A 5 -22.57 4.38 9.94
N PRO A 6 -22.89 3.28 10.63
CA PRO A 6 -22.52 1.92 10.22
C PRO A 6 -22.90 1.60 8.76
N CYS A 7 -24.05 2.10 8.30
CA CYS A 7 -24.52 1.88 6.93
C CYS A 7 -23.72 2.64 5.85
N GLU A 8 -23.15 3.79 6.17
CA GLU A 8 -22.30 4.55 5.23
C GLU A 8 -20.92 3.92 5.13
N ALA A 9 -20.35 3.47 6.25
CA ALA A 9 -19.08 2.75 6.28
C ALA A 9 -19.11 1.45 5.45
N VAL A 10 -20.19 0.68 5.55
CA VAL A 10 -20.37 -0.57 4.78
C VAL A 10 -20.50 -0.30 3.27
N ARG A 11 -21.18 0.79 2.87
CA ARG A 11 -21.29 1.18 1.46
C ARG A 11 -19.95 1.65 0.88
N ASP A 12 -19.16 2.39 1.64
CA ASP A 12 -17.85 2.87 1.20
C ASP A 12 -16.86 1.69 1.05
N GLU A 13 -16.86 0.72 1.96
CA GLU A 13 -16.08 -0.50 1.78
C GLU A 13 -16.51 -1.32 0.56
N SER A 14 -17.82 -1.50 0.35
CA SER A 14 -18.35 -2.22 -0.82
C SER A 14 -17.99 -1.52 -2.13
N TYR A 15 -18.15 -0.20 -2.20
CA TYR A 15 -17.78 0.61 -3.36
C TYR A 15 -16.27 0.56 -3.65
N ARG A 16 -15.44 0.68 -2.61
CA ARG A 16 -13.98 0.55 -2.74
C ARG A 16 -13.59 -0.82 -3.26
N ARG A 17 -14.13 -1.90 -2.70
CA ARG A 17 -13.88 -3.28 -3.19
C ARG A 17 -14.30 -3.43 -4.66
N ASP A 18 -15.45 -2.88 -5.05
CA ASP A 18 -15.95 -2.94 -6.43
C ASP A 18 -15.10 -2.17 -7.44
N SER A 19 -14.53 -1.03 -7.02
CA SER A 19 -13.64 -0.21 -7.85
C SER A 19 -12.22 -0.79 -7.95
N ALA A 20 -11.67 -1.31 -6.85
CA ALA A 20 -10.30 -1.79 -6.75
C ALA A 20 -10.10 -3.18 -7.37
N LEU A 21 -11.12 -4.05 -7.29
CA LEU A 21 -11.08 -5.40 -7.87
C LEU A 21 -11.61 -5.40 -9.31
N ARG A 22 -10.95 -4.63 -10.18
CA ARG A 22 -11.22 -4.59 -11.62
C ARG A 22 -9.94 -4.88 -12.38
N PRO A 23 -9.85 -5.96 -13.16
CA PRO A 23 -10.91 -6.90 -13.52
C PRO A 23 -11.34 -7.79 -12.35
N PHE A 24 -12.58 -8.26 -12.40
CA PHE A 24 -13.16 -9.19 -11.45
C PHE A 24 -13.17 -10.61 -12.05
N PRO A 25 -12.87 -11.68 -11.28
CA PRO A 25 -12.82 -13.03 -11.80
C PRO A 25 -14.22 -13.51 -12.22
N SER A 26 -14.36 -13.90 -13.49
CA SER A 26 -15.67 -14.26 -14.08
C SER A 26 -16.33 -15.47 -13.42
N GLY A 27 -15.55 -16.37 -12.81
CA GLY A 27 -16.07 -17.52 -12.06
C GLY A 27 -16.86 -17.16 -10.80
N TYR A 28 -16.82 -15.89 -10.37
CA TYR A 28 -17.53 -15.36 -9.19
C TYR A 28 -18.59 -14.31 -9.59
N GLY A 29 -18.81 -14.12 -10.88
CA GLY A 29 -19.93 -13.32 -11.39
C GLY A 29 -21.18 -14.19 -11.48
N GLY A 30 -22.35 -13.65 -11.14
CA GLY A 30 -23.58 -14.38 -11.42
C GLY A 30 -23.90 -14.37 -12.91
N THR A 31 -24.82 -15.25 -13.30
CA THR A 31 -25.13 -15.54 -14.71
C THR A 31 -25.91 -14.46 -15.44
N ASP A 32 -26.49 -13.49 -14.71
CA ASP A 32 -27.36 -12.45 -15.27
C ASP A 32 -26.70 -11.06 -15.24
N ALA A 33 -27.10 -10.17 -16.15
CA ALA A 33 -26.61 -8.79 -16.27
C ALA A 33 -26.92 -7.90 -15.04
N ALA A 34 -27.75 -8.39 -14.11
CA ALA A 34 -28.06 -7.78 -12.82
C ALA A 34 -27.40 -8.52 -11.62
N SER A 35 -26.48 -9.45 -11.87
CA SER A 35 -25.93 -10.32 -10.84
C SER A 35 -24.95 -9.60 -9.91
N SER A 36 -25.22 -9.75 -8.61
CA SER A 36 -24.31 -9.39 -7.53
C SER A 36 -23.02 -10.21 -7.66
N LYS A 37 -21.87 -9.52 -7.76
CA LYS A 37 -20.55 -10.15 -7.62
C LYS A 37 -20.48 -10.88 -6.28
N ASP A 38 -20.08 -12.15 -6.30
CA ASP A 38 -19.95 -12.95 -5.07
C ASP A 38 -18.58 -12.71 -4.43
N PHE A 39 -18.50 -11.62 -3.67
CA PHE A 39 -17.27 -11.25 -2.93
C PHE A 39 -16.99 -12.21 -1.76
N GLU A 40 -18.02 -12.80 -1.16
CA GLU A 40 -17.86 -13.69 -0.01
C GLU A 40 -17.25 -15.02 -0.42
N ALA A 41 -17.73 -15.61 -1.52
CA ALA A 41 -17.12 -16.82 -2.07
C ALA A 41 -15.68 -16.58 -2.52
N LEU A 42 -15.41 -15.43 -3.16
CA LEU A 42 -14.05 -15.07 -3.56
C LEU A 42 -13.13 -14.90 -2.34
N LEU A 43 -13.62 -14.24 -1.29
CA LEU A 43 -12.84 -14.06 -0.05
C LEU A 43 -12.51 -15.42 0.57
N ALA A 44 -13.50 -16.29 0.74
CA ALA A 44 -13.30 -17.63 1.30
C ALA A 44 -12.26 -18.45 0.52
N ASP A 45 -12.31 -18.44 -0.81
CA ASP A 45 -11.33 -19.14 -1.63
C ASP A 45 -9.94 -18.51 -1.53
N THR A 46 -9.84 -17.18 -1.48
CA THR A 46 -8.54 -16.49 -1.32
C THR A 46 -7.90 -16.74 0.05
N GLU A 47 -8.69 -16.91 1.11
CA GLU A 47 -8.19 -17.26 2.44
C GLU A 47 -7.73 -18.73 2.52
N ALA A 48 -8.40 -19.61 1.77
CA ALA A 48 -8.04 -21.02 1.66
C ALA A 48 -6.77 -21.26 0.80
N LEU A 49 -6.40 -20.32 -0.08
CA LEU A 49 -5.26 -20.47 -0.98
C LEU A 49 -3.96 -20.82 -0.23
N PRO A 50 -3.31 -21.96 -0.54
CA PRO A 50 -2.02 -22.32 0.03
C PRO A 50 -0.91 -21.45 -0.56
N SER A 51 0.25 -21.38 0.12
CA SER A 51 1.40 -20.65 -0.43
C SER A 51 1.80 -21.21 -1.80
N LEU A 52 2.38 -20.37 -2.66
CA LEU A 52 2.82 -20.83 -3.99
C LEU A 52 3.82 -21.99 -3.92
N LYS A 53 4.64 -22.04 -2.87
CA LYS A 53 5.57 -23.15 -2.64
C LYS A 53 4.83 -24.46 -2.37
N GLU A 54 3.87 -24.44 -1.44
CA GLU A 54 3.03 -25.60 -1.10
C GLU A 54 2.24 -26.07 -2.32
N LEU A 55 1.71 -25.13 -3.12
CA LEU A 55 0.94 -25.43 -4.32
C LEU A 55 1.78 -26.15 -5.40
N LEU A 56 3.03 -25.72 -5.58
CA LEU A 56 3.98 -26.34 -6.52
C LEU A 56 4.49 -27.71 -6.05
N GLU A 57 4.48 -27.96 -4.73
CA GLU A 57 4.88 -29.24 -4.15
C GLU A 57 3.72 -30.25 -4.07
N ALA A 58 2.47 -29.77 -3.91
CA ALA A 58 1.26 -30.57 -3.70
C ALA A 58 0.42 -30.82 -4.97
N VAL A 59 1.02 -30.74 -6.16
CA VAL A 59 0.35 -30.72 -7.49
C VAL A 59 -0.85 -31.68 -7.66
N PRO A 60 -0.86 -32.94 -7.16
CA PRO A 60 -2.04 -33.79 -7.35
C PRO A 60 -3.22 -33.56 -6.38
N ASN A 61 -3.04 -32.86 -5.25
CA ASN A 61 -4.04 -32.78 -4.17
C ASN A 61 -4.69 -31.39 -3.99
N VAL A 62 -4.33 -30.41 -4.81
CA VAL A 62 -4.90 -29.06 -4.70
C VAL A 62 -6.27 -29.02 -5.39
N GLU A 63 -7.25 -28.42 -4.71
CA GLU A 63 -8.60 -28.23 -5.25
C GLU A 63 -8.57 -27.46 -6.58
N LYS A 64 -9.33 -27.94 -7.57
CA LYS A 64 -9.44 -27.33 -8.90
C LYS A 64 -9.73 -25.83 -8.85
N ARG A 65 -10.58 -25.40 -7.91
CA ARG A 65 -10.97 -24.00 -7.71
C ARG A 65 -9.81 -23.07 -7.37
N SER A 66 -8.84 -23.56 -6.60
CA SER A 66 -7.61 -22.82 -6.27
C SER A 66 -6.74 -22.61 -7.52
N TRP A 67 -6.61 -23.64 -8.35
CA TRP A 67 -5.89 -23.54 -9.63
C TRP A 67 -6.58 -22.63 -10.62
N ASP A 68 -7.91 -22.68 -10.73
CA ASP A 68 -8.68 -21.80 -11.62
C ASP A 68 -8.52 -20.33 -11.21
N LEU A 69 -8.56 -20.03 -9.91
CA LEU A 69 -8.33 -18.68 -9.40
C LEU A 69 -6.89 -18.20 -9.65
N LEU A 70 -5.88 -19.03 -9.36
CA LEU A 70 -4.48 -18.69 -9.61
C LEU A 70 -4.17 -18.52 -11.10
N SER A 71 -4.73 -19.39 -11.94
CA SER A 71 -4.62 -19.29 -13.39
C SER A 71 -5.19 -17.96 -13.87
N TRP A 72 -6.34 -17.52 -13.33
CA TRP A 72 -6.90 -16.22 -13.64
C TRP A 72 -5.99 -15.06 -13.19
N ILE A 73 -5.45 -15.10 -11.96
CA ILE A 73 -4.53 -14.07 -11.43
C ILE A 73 -3.26 -13.96 -12.27
N LEU A 74 -2.69 -15.10 -12.67
CA LEU A 74 -1.39 -15.20 -13.34
C LEU A 74 -1.46 -15.15 -14.87
N SER A 75 -2.67 -15.05 -15.45
CA SER A 75 -2.86 -14.99 -16.91
C SER A 75 -3.35 -13.63 -17.43
N PRO A 76 -2.77 -12.48 -17.03
CA PRO A 76 -3.03 -11.23 -17.72
C PRO A 76 -2.51 -11.31 -19.17
N LYS A 77 -3.36 -10.97 -20.14
CA LYS A 77 -2.98 -10.95 -21.57
C LYS A 77 -2.16 -9.73 -21.97
N ILE A 78 -2.19 -8.68 -21.15
CA ILE A 78 -1.73 -7.33 -21.50
C ILE A 78 -0.35 -6.98 -20.93
N PHE A 79 0.06 -7.62 -19.83
CA PHE A 79 1.35 -7.38 -19.20
C PHE A 79 1.85 -8.63 -18.49
N THR A 80 3.15 -8.65 -18.19
CA THR A 80 3.79 -9.61 -17.28
C THR A 80 4.63 -8.84 -16.27
N ILE A 81 4.79 -9.40 -15.07
CA ILE A 81 5.57 -8.79 -13.99
C ILE A 81 6.83 -9.63 -13.79
N ARG A 82 7.99 -8.99 -13.78
CA ARG A 82 9.30 -9.65 -13.62
C ARG A 82 10.02 -9.09 -12.41
N SER A 83 10.59 -9.96 -11.59
CA SER A 83 11.46 -9.55 -10.49
C SER A 83 12.77 -9.01 -11.02
N VAL A 84 13.24 -7.90 -10.43
CA VAL A 84 14.45 -7.20 -10.87
C VAL A 84 15.43 -7.08 -9.70
N LYS A 85 16.72 -7.12 -10.01
CA LYS A 85 17.80 -6.99 -9.00
C LYS A 85 17.84 -5.57 -8.44
N LYS A 86 18.28 -5.45 -7.19
CA LYS A 86 18.43 -4.17 -6.48
C LYS A 86 19.34 -3.16 -7.18
N GLN A 87 20.31 -3.61 -7.98
CA GLN A 87 21.19 -2.73 -8.76
C GLN A 87 20.42 -1.85 -9.78
N GLU A 88 19.27 -2.32 -10.28
CA GLU A 88 18.44 -1.50 -11.17
C GLU A 88 17.72 -0.36 -10.43
N HIS A 89 17.62 -0.43 -9.10
CA HIS A 89 17.05 0.66 -8.30
C HIS A 89 17.88 1.94 -8.41
N GLU A 90 19.20 1.82 -8.42
CA GLU A 90 20.09 2.98 -8.58
C GLU A 90 19.89 3.64 -9.96
N LYS A 91 19.77 2.84 -11.03
CA LYS A 91 19.47 3.35 -12.37
C LYS A 91 18.11 4.06 -12.43
N ILE A 92 17.09 3.53 -11.74
CA ILE A 92 15.77 4.18 -11.65
C ILE A 92 15.88 5.54 -10.96
N LEU A 93 16.66 5.64 -9.89
CA LEU A 93 16.92 6.92 -9.20
C LEU A 93 17.71 7.91 -10.08
N GLU A 94 18.68 7.41 -10.86
CA GLU A 94 19.41 8.22 -11.84
C GLU A 94 18.51 8.78 -12.95
N LEU A 95 17.60 7.96 -13.49
CA LEU A 95 16.61 8.38 -14.49
C LEU A 95 15.69 9.51 -13.99
N MET A 96 15.52 9.64 -12.67
CA MET A 96 14.73 10.69 -12.03
C MET A 96 15.59 11.85 -11.47
N GLY A 97 16.90 11.85 -11.71
CA GLY A 97 17.80 12.90 -11.23
C GLY A 97 17.96 12.91 -9.71
N MET A 98 17.66 11.80 -9.02
CA MET A 98 17.75 11.66 -7.57
C MET A 98 19.04 10.96 -7.11
N SER A 99 20.11 10.99 -7.92
CA SER A 99 21.37 10.33 -7.58
C SER A 99 21.92 10.86 -6.23
N GLY A 100 22.17 9.95 -5.29
CA GLY A 100 22.66 10.29 -3.95
C GLY A 100 21.61 10.71 -2.91
N ALA A 101 20.31 10.68 -3.24
CA ALA A 101 19.26 10.97 -2.25
C ALA A 101 19.15 9.85 -1.19
N ALA A 102 19.08 10.23 0.09
CA ALA A 102 18.89 9.30 1.20
C ALA A 102 17.42 8.83 1.28
N VAL A 103 17.06 7.90 0.41
CA VAL A 103 15.69 7.37 0.30
C VAL A 103 15.66 5.89 0.72
N PRO A 104 14.62 5.41 1.41
CA PRO A 104 14.52 3.99 1.75
C PRO A 104 14.55 3.12 0.49
N ALA A 105 15.43 2.12 0.49
CA ALA A 105 15.49 1.13 -0.58
C ALA A 105 14.31 0.15 -0.47
N PRO A 106 13.69 -0.26 -1.58
CA PRO A 106 12.64 -1.26 -1.59
C PRO A 106 13.19 -2.64 -1.20
N ASP A 107 12.36 -3.46 -0.54
CA ASP A 107 12.68 -4.85 -0.28
C ASP A 107 12.63 -5.68 -1.57
N PHE A 108 11.64 -5.40 -2.43
CA PHE A 108 11.43 -6.04 -3.72
C PHE A 108 11.20 -5.00 -4.82
N LEU A 109 11.77 -5.27 -6.00
CA LEU A 109 11.61 -4.45 -7.19
C LEU A 109 11.07 -5.32 -8.32
N PHE A 110 10.04 -4.83 -9.00
CA PHE A 110 9.45 -5.49 -10.16
C PHE A 110 9.38 -4.56 -11.37
N GLU A 111 9.59 -5.11 -12.55
CA GLU A 111 9.38 -4.45 -13.84
C GLU A 111 8.14 -5.01 -14.53
N ILE A 112 7.38 -4.11 -15.15
CA ILE A 112 6.21 -4.45 -15.95
C ILE A 112 6.62 -4.47 -17.43
N THR A 113 6.37 -5.61 -18.07
CA THR A 113 6.56 -5.80 -19.51
C THR A 113 5.19 -5.95 -20.15
N TYR A 114 4.81 -4.97 -20.96
CA TYR A 114 3.54 -4.99 -21.72
C TYR A 114 3.67 -5.85 -22.98
N CYS A 115 2.52 -6.32 -23.49
CA CYS A 115 2.47 -7.02 -24.77
C CYS A 115 2.82 -6.10 -25.95
N ASP A 116 3.21 -6.69 -27.08
CA ASP A 116 3.70 -5.95 -28.26
C ASP A 116 2.67 -4.93 -28.75
N GLN A 117 1.39 -5.26 -28.75
CA GLN A 117 0.32 -4.35 -29.15
C GLN A 117 0.31 -3.05 -28.31
N MET A 118 0.48 -3.17 -26.99
CA MET A 118 0.51 -2.00 -26.10
C MET A 118 1.84 -1.24 -26.22
N ASN A 119 2.96 -1.94 -26.42
CA ASN A 119 4.25 -1.31 -26.65
C ASN A 119 4.26 -0.49 -27.94
N THR A 120 3.73 -1.04 -29.04
CA THR A 120 3.62 -0.34 -30.32
C THR A 120 2.75 0.90 -30.19
N LYS A 121 1.55 0.77 -29.57
CA LYS A 121 0.67 1.93 -29.35
C LYS A 121 1.33 3.03 -28.52
N PHE A 122 2.07 2.67 -27.48
CA PHE A 122 2.80 3.64 -26.65
C PHE A 122 3.94 4.30 -27.43
N ALA A 123 4.67 3.53 -28.25
CA ALA A 123 5.73 4.05 -29.11
C ALA A 123 5.20 5.00 -30.20
N GLU A 124 4.06 4.68 -30.82
CA GLU A 124 3.36 5.55 -31.77
C GLU A 124 2.92 6.87 -31.11
N THR A 125 2.36 6.79 -29.90
CA THR A 125 1.94 7.97 -29.13
C THR A 125 3.15 8.84 -28.74
N ARG A 126 4.27 8.20 -28.40
CA ARG A 126 5.54 8.87 -28.07
C ARG A 126 6.09 9.62 -29.27
N GLY A 127 6.20 8.97 -30.42
CA GLY A 127 6.92 9.51 -31.58
C GLY A 127 8.37 9.83 -31.22
N GLU A 128 8.84 11.02 -31.56
CA GLU A 128 10.22 11.48 -31.30
C GLU A 128 10.40 12.14 -29.92
N ARG A 129 9.37 12.13 -29.07
CA ARG A 129 9.40 12.81 -27.77
C ARG A 129 10.21 12.04 -26.73
N ASP A 130 10.73 12.78 -25.76
CA ASP A 130 11.44 12.22 -24.62
C ASP A 130 10.49 11.59 -23.59
N LEU A 131 11.08 10.76 -22.72
CA LEU A 131 10.39 10.12 -21.61
C LEU A 131 10.84 10.73 -20.28
N ILE A 132 9.87 10.92 -19.40
CA ILE A 132 10.04 11.40 -18.03
C ILE A 132 9.61 10.27 -17.09
N TYR A 133 10.36 10.05 -16.02
CA TYR A 133 10.00 9.10 -14.98
C TYR A 133 9.52 9.85 -13.73
N ALA A 134 8.46 9.35 -13.10
CA ALA A 134 7.96 9.88 -11.83
C ALA A 134 7.27 8.79 -11.01
N PHE A 135 7.17 9.02 -9.71
CA PHE A 135 6.53 8.14 -8.76
C PHE A 135 5.03 8.42 -8.62
N HIS A 136 4.27 7.35 -8.37
CA HIS A 136 2.89 7.38 -7.94
C HIS A 136 2.71 6.55 -6.68
N GLY A 137 2.29 7.20 -5.60
CA GLY A 137 1.90 6.51 -4.37
C GLY A 137 0.40 6.21 -4.36
N SER A 138 0.03 5.01 -3.91
CA SER A 138 -1.36 4.59 -3.75
C SER A 138 -1.47 3.51 -2.68
N ARG A 139 -2.69 3.28 -2.18
CA ARG A 139 -2.97 2.17 -1.26
C ARG A 139 -2.79 0.83 -1.99
N LEU A 140 -2.34 -0.19 -1.26
CA LEU A 140 -1.98 -1.50 -1.82
C LEU A 140 -3.14 -2.13 -2.62
N GLU A 141 -4.36 -2.03 -2.12
CA GLU A 141 -5.57 -2.60 -2.75
C GLU A 141 -5.84 -2.05 -4.16
N ASN A 142 -5.34 -0.85 -4.49
CA ASN A 142 -5.58 -0.22 -5.79
C ASN A 142 -4.67 -0.79 -6.89
N PHE A 143 -3.55 -1.42 -6.54
CA PHE A 143 -2.55 -1.82 -7.53
C PHE A 143 -3.04 -2.88 -8.51
N HIS A 144 -3.97 -3.74 -8.11
CA HIS A 144 -4.64 -4.64 -9.05
C HIS A 144 -5.32 -3.86 -10.17
N SER A 145 -6.18 -2.89 -9.83
CA SER A 145 -6.84 -2.07 -10.84
C SER A 145 -5.89 -1.18 -11.63
N ILE A 146 -4.90 -0.59 -10.96
CA ILE A 146 -3.90 0.27 -11.62
C ILE A 146 -3.13 -0.49 -12.71
N LEU A 147 -2.76 -1.75 -12.46
CA LEU A 147 -2.02 -2.55 -13.43
C LEU A 147 -2.87 -2.92 -14.65
N HIS A 148 -4.15 -3.23 -14.43
CA HIS A 148 -5.02 -3.69 -15.51
C HIS A 148 -5.70 -2.57 -16.30
N ASN A 149 -6.10 -1.49 -15.64
CA ASN A 149 -6.88 -0.40 -16.23
C ASN A 149 -6.08 0.89 -16.38
N GLY A 150 -4.84 0.92 -15.87
CA GLY A 150 -4.04 2.14 -15.77
C GLY A 150 -4.43 3.00 -14.56
N LEU A 151 -3.76 4.15 -14.45
CA LEU A 151 -4.03 5.12 -13.39
C LEU A 151 -5.32 5.89 -13.73
N HIS A 152 -6.35 5.80 -12.88
CA HIS A 152 -7.61 6.48 -13.14
C HIS A 152 -7.54 7.97 -12.76
N CYS A 153 -7.82 8.86 -13.72
CA CYS A 153 -7.75 10.31 -13.54
C CYS A 153 -8.82 10.94 -12.62
N HIS A 154 -9.87 10.20 -12.23
CA HIS A 154 -11.16 10.80 -11.84
C HIS A 154 -11.67 10.45 -10.42
N LEU A 155 -10.89 9.78 -9.58
CA LEU A 155 -11.39 9.27 -8.28
C LEU A 155 -11.00 10.08 -7.02
N ASN A 156 -10.31 11.21 -7.16
CA ASN A 156 -9.87 12.00 -5.99
C ASN A 156 -10.94 12.94 -5.39
N ARG A 157 -12.14 13.03 -5.97
CA ARG A 157 -13.19 13.92 -5.45
C ARG A 157 -13.84 13.42 -4.16
N LEU A 158 -13.95 12.10 -3.98
CA LEU A 158 -14.79 11.52 -2.91
C LEU A 158 -14.09 11.36 -1.55
N ALA A 159 -12.75 11.32 -1.53
CA ALA A 159 -12.00 11.24 -0.29
C ALA A 159 -11.98 12.57 0.50
N CYS A 160 -12.31 13.69 -0.15
CA CYS A 160 -12.21 15.03 0.42
C CYS A 160 -13.42 15.41 1.30
N GLU A 161 -14.62 14.88 1.02
CA GLU A 161 -15.83 15.23 1.79
C GLU A 161 -15.93 14.52 3.15
N ILE A 162 -15.29 13.36 3.33
CA ILE A 162 -15.56 12.48 4.49
C ILE A 162 -14.59 12.70 5.66
N LEU A 163 -13.36 13.18 5.43
CA LEU A 163 -12.30 13.04 6.45
C LEU A 163 -11.90 14.28 7.25
N GLY A 164 -12.33 15.51 6.93
CA GLY A 164 -12.19 16.68 7.83
C GLY A 164 -10.79 16.97 8.42
N TYR A 165 -9.75 16.28 7.96
CA TYR A 165 -8.37 16.37 8.41
C TYR A 165 -7.54 16.95 7.27
N VAL A 166 -7.36 18.26 7.36
CA VAL A 166 -6.50 19.07 6.50
C VAL A 166 -5.06 18.65 6.77
N SER A 167 -4.43 17.90 5.86
CA SER A 167 -2.97 18.04 5.60
C SER A 167 -2.44 17.21 4.42
N ALA A 168 -3.04 16.09 4.03
CA ALA A 168 -2.45 15.21 2.99
C ALA A 168 -3.38 14.91 1.80
N LEU A 169 -4.71 14.97 1.99
CA LEU A 169 -5.69 14.81 0.90
C LEU A 169 -5.96 16.11 0.13
N PHE A 170 -5.47 17.25 0.62
CA PHE A 170 -5.84 18.57 0.11
C PHE A 170 -5.17 18.95 -1.22
N GLN A 171 -4.08 18.28 -1.61
CA GLN A 171 -3.30 18.70 -2.78
C GLN A 171 -3.80 18.12 -4.10
N THR A 172 -4.58 17.03 -4.10
CA THR A 172 -5.00 16.34 -5.35
C THR A 172 -6.31 16.85 -5.93
N SER A 173 -7.08 17.67 -5.20
CA SER A 173 -8.29 18.32 -5.73
C SER A 173 -8.05 19.81 -6.04
N LEU A 174 -7.05 20.43 -5.43
CA LEU A 174 -6.78 21.87 -5.57
C LEU A 174 -6.29 22.23 -6.98
N PHE A 175 -5.53 21.34 -7.62
CA PHE A 175 -4.90 21.57 -8.91
C PHE A 175 -5.65 20.95 -10.08
N GLY A 176 -6.92 20.57 -9.92
CA GLY A 176 -7.77 20.05 -11.00
C GLY A 176 -7.71 18.53 -11.21
N GLU A 177 -8.41 18.04 -12.22
CA GLU A 177 -8.53 16.60 -12.51
C GLU A 177 -7.27 16.06 -13.21
N GLY A 178 -6.82 14.87 -12.82
CA GLY A 178 -5.67 14.20 -13.43
C GLY A 178 -4.98 13.21 -12.50
N THR A 179 -4.06 12.44 -13.08
CA THR A 179 -3.17 11.56 -12.34
C THR A 179 -2.00 12.36 -11.78
N TYR A 180 -1.88 12.36 -10.44
CA TYR A 180 -0.83 13.04 -9.71
C TYR A 180 0.38 12.13 -9.56
N LEU A 181 1.54 12.63 -10.01
CA LEU A 181 2.82 11.96 -9.93
C LEU A 181 3.82 12.92 -9.27
N THR A 182 4.92 12.39 -8.72
CA THR A 182 5.96 13.20 -8.10
C THR A 182 7.35 12.72 -8.47
N SER A 183 8.31 13.64 -8.59
CA SER A 183 9.73 13.28 -8.72
C SER A 183 10.36 12.84 -7.40
N ASP A 184 9.69 12.99 -6.26
CA ASP A 184 10.23 12.70 -4.93
C ASP A 184 9.64 11.41 -4.35
N LEU A 185 10.45 10.37 -4.21
CA LEU A 185 10.02 9.09 -3.65
C LEU A 185 9.54 9.21 -2.20
N SER A 186 10.13 10.10 -1.39
CA SER A 186 9.71 10.30 0.01
C SER A 186 8.27 10.79 0.09
N LEU A 187 7.89 11.62 -0.88
CA LEU A 187 6.54 12.14 -1.00
C LEU A 187 5.56 11.07 -1.49
N ALA A 188 5.96 10.27 -2.49
CA ALA A 188 5.15 9.15 -2.96
C ALA A 188 4.88 8.13 -1.85
N LEU A 189 5.86 7.86 -0.97
CA LEU A 189 5.70 6.95 0.16
C LEU A 189 4.65 7.40 1.17
N LEU A 190 4.43 8.71 1.34
CA LEU A 190 3.35 9.23 2.19
C LEU A 190 1.95 8.84 1.68
N TYR A 191 1.81 8.65 0.38
CA TYR A 191 0.58 8.19 -0.27
C TYR A 191 0.47 6.67 -0.40
N SER A 192 1.52 5.93 0.01
CA SER A 192 1.60 4.47 -0.03
C SER A 192 1.67 3.88 1.39
N PRO A 193 0.59 3.96 2.19
CA PRO A 193 0.57 3.33 3.49
C PRO A 193 0.69 1.80 3.37
N HIS A 194 1.17 1.16 4.43
CA HIS A 194 1.18 -0.30 4.52
C HIS A 194 -0.27 -0.83 4.53
N GLY A 195 -0.55 -1.76 3.62
CA GLY A 195 -1.81 -2.47 3.51
C GLY A 195 -1.64 -3.96 3.81
N LEU A 196 -2.76 -4.62 4.12
CA LEU A 196 -2.80 -6.08 4.24
C LEU A 196 -2.70 -6.68 2.83
N GLY A 197 -1.69 -7.53 2.62
CA GLY A 197 -1.54 -8.35 1.45
C GLY A 197 -2.01 -9.78 1.71
N TRP A 198 -1.48 -10.72 0.93
CA TRP A 198 -1.78 -12.13 1.11
C TRP A 198 -0.97 -12.73 2.28
N GLN A 199 -1.66 -13.37 3.23
CA GLN A 199 -1.04 -13.89 4.46
C GLN A 199 0.07 -14.92 4.21
N ARG A 200 -0.06 -15.73 3.16
CA ARG A 200 0.91 -16.78 2.79
C ARG A 200 1.91 -16.32 1.73
N SER A 201 2.00 -15.00 1.49
CA SER A 201 2.94 -14.42 0.53
C SER A 201 4.39 -14.56 0.98
N MET A 202 5.28 -14.89 0.04
CA MET A 202 6.73 -14.85 0.26
C MET A 202 7.26 -13.43 0.48
N LEU A 203 6.51 -12.40 0.06
CA LEU A 203 6.88 -11.00 0.24
C LEU A 203 6.55 -10.49 1.66
N GLY A 204 5.79 -11.27 2.45
CA GLY A 204 5.20 -10.85 3.72
C GLY A 204 3.72 -10.47 3.57
N SER A 205 3.01 -10.44 4.71
CA SER A 205 1.56 -10.21 4.76
C SER A 205 1.16 -8.74 4.86
N VAL A 206 2.12 -7.84 5.07
CA VAL A 206 1.88 -6.40 5.17
C VAL A 206 2.86 -5.67 4.26
N LEU A 207 2.34 -5.02 3.23
CA LEU A 207 3.12 -4.45 2.13
C LEU A 207 2.74 -2.99 1.88
N SER A 208 3.71 -2.17 1.50
CA SER A 208 3.52 -0.89 0.86
C SER A 208 4.05 -0.97 -0.58
N CYS A 209 3.41 -0.29 -1.52
CA CYS A 209 3.76 -0.33 -2.93
C CYS A 209 3.78 1.08 -3.53
N VAL A 210 4.81 1.41 -4.30
CA VAL A 210 4.93 2.66 -5.07
C VAL A 210 5.13 2.30 -6.53
N ALA A 211 4.37 2.92 -7.43
CA ALA A 211 4.54 2.78 -8.87
C ALA A 211 5.57 3.78 -9.39
N VAL A 212 6.46 3.34 -10.29
CA VAL A 212 7.27 4.22 -11.13
C VAL A 212 6.63 4.25 -12.50
N CYS A 213 6.23 5.44 -12.94
CA CYS A 213 5.54 5.68 -14.19
C CYS A 213 6.50 6.22 -15.25
N GLU A 214 6.37 5.71 -16.46
CA GLU A 214 7.01 6.24 -17.67
C GLU A 214 6.01 7.14 -18.38
N ILE A 215 6.39 8.41 -18.57
CA ILE A 215 5.53 9.50 -19.05
C ILE A 215 6.12 10.07 -20.33
N ILE A 216 5.30 10.29 -21.36
CA ILE A 216 5.69 10.97 -22.58
C ILE A 216 5.71 12.48 -22.32
N ASP A 217 6.81 13.16 -22.65
CA ASP A 217 6.93 14.62 -22.50
C ASP A 217 6.03 15.34 -23.53
N HIS A 218 4.77 15.54 -23.15
CA HIS A 218 3.71 16.14 -23.97
C HIS A 218 3.20 17.44 -23.30
N PRO A 219 2.72 18.46 -24.05
CA PRO A 219 2.13 19.67 -23.48
C PRO A 219 0.91 19.45 -22.56
N ASP A 220 0.29 18.27 -22.61
CA ASP A 220 -0.81 17.88 -21.71
C ASP A 220 -0.33 17.41 -20.33
N VAL A 221 0.97 17.13 -20.18
CA VAL A 221 1.61 16.92 -18.89
C VAL A 221 1.88 18.29 -18.27
N LYS A 222 1.23 18.58 -17.14
CA LYS A 222 1.41 19.82 -16.40
C LYS A 222 2.46 19.64 -15.33
N CYS A 223 3.51 20.45 -15.40
CA CYS A 223 4.68 20.37 -14.53
C CYS A 223 5.43 21.70 -14.54
N GLN A 224 6.21 21.95 -13.49
CA GLN A 224 7.19 23.04 -13.44
C GLN A 224 8.60 22.43 -13.51
N VAL A 225 8.92 21.79 -14.64
CA VAL A 225 10.27 21.22 -14.85
C VAL A 225 11.19 22.31 -15.39
N LYS A 226 12.42 22.38 -14.86
CA LYS A 226 13.51 23.15 -15.47
C LYS A 226 13.88 22.50 -16.79
N LYS A 227 13.91 23.24 -17.91
CA LYS A 227 14.38 22.70 -19.19
C LYS A 227 15.81 22.19 -19.04
N LYS A 228 16.11 21.06 -19.70
CA LYS A 228 17.42 20.39 -19.65
C LYS A 228 18.58 21.30 -20.06
N ASP A 229 18.30 22.35 -20.83
CA ASP A 229 19.27 23.30 -21.38
C ASP A 229 19.00 24.79 -21.01
N SER A 230 18.07 25.08 -20.09
CA SER A 230 17.86 26.46 -19.62
C SER A 230 17.34 26.54 -18.19
N GLU A 231 17.83 27.52 -17.43
CA GLU A 231 17.33 27.90 -16.09
C GLU A 231 15.88 28.46 -16.13
N GLU A 232 15.28 28.59 -17.31
CA GLU A 232 13.89 29.00 -17.48
C GLU A 232 12.92 27.87 -17.13
N ILE A 233 12.15 28.08 -16.06
CA ILE A 233 10.98 27.28 -15.72
C ILE A 233 9.93 27.48 -16.82
N ASP A 234 9.45 26.39 -17.42
CA ASP A 234 8.39 26.43 -18.42
C ASP A 234 7.04 26.76 -17.77
N ARG A 235 6.83 28.04 -17.45
CA ARG A 235 5.60 28.57 -16.82
C ARG A 235 4.33 28.31 -17.65
N LYS A 236 4.45 27.95 -18.93
CA LYS A 236 3.30 27.63 -19.79
C LYS A 236 2.62 26.30 -19.41
N ARG A 237 3.33 25.40 -18.71
CA ARG A 237 2.83 24.10 -18.26
C ARG A 237 2.54 24.02 -16.76
N ALA A 238 2.70 25.12 -16.03
CA ALA A 238 2.56 25.17 -14.58
C ALA A 238 1.12 25.03 -14.08
N ARG A 239 0.11 25.32 -14.91
CA ARG A 239 -1.30 25.40 -14.49
C ARG A 239 -2.19 24.40 -15.22
N VAL A 240 -3.00 23.68 -14.44
CA VAL A 240 -4.08 22.82 -14.93
C VAL A 240 -5.33 23.67 -15.15
N LYS A 241 -6.11 23.36 -16.21
CA LYS A 241 -7.41 24.03 -16.46
C LYS A 241 -8.34 23.74 -15.27
N ASN A 242 -8.92 24.78 -14.67
CA ASN A 242 -9.77 24.73 -13.46
C ASN A 242 -9.05 24.45 -12.12
N SER A 243 -7.74 24.70 -12.03
CA SER A 243 -7.05 24.73 -10.73
C SER A 243 -7.51 25.92 -9.87
N GLU A 244 -8.08 25.63 -8.69
CA GLU A 244 -8.37 26.61 -7.63
C GLU A 244 -7.11 26.93 -6.80
N GLY A 245 -6.12 26.05 -6.82
CA GLY A 245 -4.89 26.11 -6.03
C GLY A 245 -3.73 26.89 -6.64
N GLY A 246 -3.89 27.42 -7.86
CA GLY A 246 -2.80 28.08 -8.60
C GLY A 246 -1.92 27.09 -9.36
N ASP A 247 -0.60 27.32 -9.35
CA ASP A 247 0.35 26.52 -10.13
C ASP A 247 0.75 25.21 -9.41
N VAL A 248 0.96 24.14 -10.18
CA VAL A 248 1.43 22.83 -9.68
C VAL A 248 2.83 22.99 -9.10
N PRO A 249 3.11 22.53 -7.86
CA PRO A 249 4.43 22.68 -7.26
C PRO A 249 5.53 21.92 -8.05
N GLN A 250 6.77 22.39 -7.98
CA GLN A 250 7.91 21.89 -8.78
C GLN A 250 8.18 20.38 -8.70
N LYS A 251 7.74 19.72 -7.63
CA LYS A 251 7.93 18.28 -7.40
C LYS A 251 6.80 17.41 -7.95
N TYR A 252 5.76 18.00 -8.54
CA TYR A 252 4.57 17.28 -9.02
C TYR A 252 4.41 17.36 -10.53
N PHE A 253 3.84 16.30 -11.08
CA PHE A 253 3.38 16.21 -12.46
C PHE A 253 1.90 15.84 -12.42
N VAL A 254 1.08 16.55 -13.19
CA VAL A 254 -0.33 16.21 -13.39
C VAL A 254 -0.52 15.79 -14.83
N VAL A 255 -0.93 14.54 -15.03
CA VAL A 255 -1.20 13.99 -16.36
C VAL A 255 -2.70 13.78 -16.51
N THR A 256 -3.31 14.47 -17.47
CA THR A 256 -4.75 14.38 -17.73
C THR A 256 -5.11 13.24 -18.68
N ASN A 257 -4.21 12.91 -19.62
CA ASN A 257 -4.41 11.85 -20.59
C ASN A 257 -3.63 10.57 -20.20
N ASN A 258 -4.37 9.51 -19.89
CA ASN A 258 -3.82 8.21 -19.52
C ASN A 258 -3.03 7.49 -20.61
N GLN A 259 -3.15 7.90 -21.88
CA GLN A 259 -2.35 7.32 -22.96
C GLN A 259 -0.90 7.83 -22.93
N LEU A 260 -0.63 8.91 -22.20
CA LEU A 260 0.70 9.52 -22.10
C LEU A 260 1.55 8.91 -20.99
N LEU A 261 1.00 8.00 -20.19
CA LEU A 261 1.72 7.41 -19.07
C LEU A 261 1.42 5.92 -18.95
N ARG A 262 2.39 5.16 -18.45
CA ARG A 262 2.19 3.76 -18.05
C ARG A 262 3.05 3.42 -16.85
N VAL A 263 2.64 2.43 -16.07
CA VAL A 263 3.45 1.95 -14.94
C VAL A 263 4.58 1.08 -15.50
N LYS A 264 5.82 1.39 -15.15
CA LYS A 264 7.00 0.67 -15.64
C LYS A 264 7.63 -0.20 -14.55
N TYR A 265 7.69 0.29 -13.32
CA TYR A 265 8.23 -0.47 -12.17
C TYR A 265 7.31 -0.41 -10.95
N LEU A 266 7.43 -1.39 -10.08
CA LEU A 266 6.81 -1.44 -8.76
C LEU A 266 7.89 -1.58 -7.69
N LEU A 267 7.88 -0.65 -6.74
CA LEU A 267 8.72 -0.64 -5.55
C LEU A 267 7.90 -1.18 -4.40
N VAL A 268 8.25 -2.34 -3.87
CA VAL A 268 7.50 -2.99 -2.79
C VAL A 268 8.34 -3.01 -1.52
N TYR A 269 7.74 -2.46 -0.47
CA TYR A 269 8.29 -2.40 0.88
C TYR A 269 7.53 -3.38 1.75
N SER A 270 8.25 -4.33 2.32
CA SER A 270 7.67 -5.31 3.23
C SER A 270 7.81 -4.79 4.64
N GLN A 271 6.70 -4.69 5.36
CA GLN A 271 6.83 -4.50 6.80
C GLN A 271 7.41 -5.78 7.36
N LYS A 272 8.69 -5.74 7.73
CA LYS A 272 9.32 -6.77 8.54
C LYS A 272 8.52 -6.82 9.84
N GLN A 273 7.54 -7.71 9.88
CA GLN A 273 7.03 -8.21 11.13
C GLN A 273 8.28 -8.79 11.79
N TYR A 274 8.80 -8.09 12.79
CA TYR A 274 9.55 -8.79 13.82
C TYR A 274 8.61 -9.91 14.22
N ARG A 275 8.84 -11.12 13.68
CA ARG A 275 8.30 -12.35 14.25
C ARG A 275 8.68 -12.19 15.70
N ARG A 276 7.71 -11.81 16.54
CA ARG A 276 7.90 -11.90 17.98
C ARG A 276 8.37 -13.35 18.13
N PRO A 277 9.57 -13.60 18.66
CA PRO A 277 10.00 -14.97 18.87
C PRO A 277 8.83 -15.67 19.55
N SER A 278 8.44 -16.84 19.07
CA SER A 278 7.31 -17.65 19.54
C SER A 278 7.60 -18.23 20.94
N GLY A 279 8.07 -17.36 21.82
CA GLY A 279 8.62 -17.56 23.14
C GLY A 279 8.69 -16.23 23.89
N GLN A 280 7.78 -15.27 23.63
CA GLN A 280 7.44 -14.29 24.66
C GLN A 280 6.82 -15.09 25.79
N SER A 281 7.62 -15.38 26.82
CA SER A 281 7.18 -16.09 28.01
C SER A 281 5.89 -15.43 28.51
N TRP A 282 4.90 -16.24 28.90
CA TRP A 282 3.61 -15.86 29.48
C TRP A 282 3.68 -14.61 30.40
N PHE A 283 4.81 -14.44 31.11
CA PHE A 283 5.13 -13.28 31.94
C PHE A 283 5.04 -11.90 31.26
N TYR A 284 5.37 -11.77 29.97
CA TYR A 284 5.28 -10.47 29.27
C TYR A 284 3.85 -10.13 28.86
N THR A 285 3.05 -11.13 28.49
CA THR A 285 1.63 -10.96 28.11
C THR A 285 0.78 -10.56 29.32
N HIS A 286 1.14 -11.05 30.52
CA HIS A 286 0.40 -10.79 31.76
C HIS A 286 1.12 -9.82 32.70
N ARG A 287 2.00 -8.94 32.19
CA ARG A 287 2.78 -8.00 33.00
C ARG A 287 1.92 -7.17 33.96
N PHE A 288 0.73 -6.76 33.53
CA PHE A 288 -0.23 -6.04 34.38
C PHE A 288 -0.83 -6.92 35.50
N ALA A 289 -1.23 -8.15 35.18
CA ALA A 289 -1.78 -9.07 36.18
C ALA A 289 -0.71 -9.47 37.21
N ILE A 290 0.52 -9.72 36.77
CA ILE A 290 1.64 -10.06 37.65
C ILE A 290 2.00 -8.90 38.57
N THR A 291 2.02 -7.66 38.05
CA THR A 291 2.26 -6.46 38.89
C THR A 291 1.13 -6.23 39.88
N MET A 292 -0.13 -6.50 39.52
CA MET A 292 -1.24 -6.46 40.48
C MET A 292 -1.16 -7.54 41.56
N VAL A 293 -0.81 -8.78 41.20
CA VAL A 293 -0.64 -9.86 42.18
C VAL A 293 0.53 -9.57 43.13
N LEU A 294 1.66 -9.09 42.61
CA LEU A 294 2.80 -8.67 43.44
C LEU A 294 2.43 -7.52 44.38
N TYR A 295 1.64 -6.56 43.90
CA TYR A 295 1.16 -5.45 44.72
C TYR A 295 0.23 -5.91 45.84
N LEU A 296 -0.69 -6.83 45.56
CA LEU A 296 -1.56 -7.43 46.57
C LEU A 296 -0.77 -8.25 47.60
N LEU A 297 0.25 -9.01 47.17
CA LEU A 297 1.14 -9.73 48.08
C LEU A 297 1.91 -8.77 48.99
N LEU A 298 2.42 -7.66 48.45
CA LEU A 298 3.08 -6.62 49.24
C LEU A 298 2.14 -6.05 50.31
N LEU A 299 0.90 -5.73 49.94
CA LEU A 299 -0.11 -5.26 50.89
C LEU A 299 -0.45 -6.29 51.97
N MET A 300 -0.52 -7.59 51.61
CA MET A 300 -0.72 -8.65 52.59
C MET A 300 0.48 -8.79 53.55
N VAL A 301 1.72 -8.67 53.06
CA VAL A 301 2.92 -8.71 53.92
C VAL A 301 2.96 -7.53 54.86
N ILE A 302 2.65 -6.32 54.39
CA ILE A 302 2.55 -5.11 55.23
C ILE A 302 1.43 -5.28 56.26
N GLY A 303 0.26 -5.77 55.85
CA GLY A 303 -0.87 -6.03 56.73
C GLY A 303 -0.56 -7.08 57.80
N ALA A 304 0.12 -8.16 57.43
CA ALA A 304 0.56 -9.20 58.35
C ALA A 304 1.61 -8.65 59.33
N SER A 305 2.58 -7.88 58.84
CA SER A 305 3.66 -7.31 59.66
C SER A 305 3.16 -6.27 60.67
N ASN A 306 2.10 -5.53 60.33
CA ASN A 306 1.43 -4.60 61.24
C ASN A 306 0.34 -5.25 62.10
N SER A 307 0.09 -6.56 61.96
CA SER A 307 -0.89 -7.23 62.82
C SER A 307 -0.28 -7.50 64.20
N PRO A 308 -1.02 -7.22 65.30
CA PRO A 308 -0.55 -7.48 66.66
C PRO A 308 -0.30 -8.98 66.93
N ALA A 309 -0.94 -9.87 66.17
CA ALA A 309 -0.71 -11.31 66.23
C ALA A 309 0.66 -11.72 65.67
N PHE A 310 1.10 -11.13 64.55
CA PHE A 310 2.41 -11.42 63.98
C PHE A 310 3.54 -10.88 64.85
N LEU A 311 3.39 -9.65 65.39
CA LEU A 311 4.34 -9.10 66.35
C LEU A 311 4.45 -9.96 67.62
N TYR A 312 3.33 -10.49 68.11
CA TYR A 312 3.30 -11.40 69.26
C TYR A 312 4.05 -12.72 68.99
N TYR A 313 3.84 -13.35 67.83
CA TYR A 313 4.56 -14.58 67.44
C TYR A 313 6.04 -14.32 67.12
N TRP A 314 6.37 -13.19 66.52
CA TRP A 314 7.75 -12.77 66.21
C TRP A 314 8.55 -12.54 67.49
N HIS A 315 8.00 -11.79 68.45
CA HIS A 315 8.63 -11.60 69.76
C HIS A 315 8.83 -12.92 70.51
N ARG A 316 7.88 -13.87 70.40
CA ARG A 316 7.99 -15.19 71.02
C ARG A 316 9.08 -16.07 70.39
N MET A 317 9.31 -16.00 69.09
CA MET A 317 10.42 -16.74 68.45
C MET A 317 11.79 -16.18 68.83
N PHE A 318 11.96 -14.85 68.82
CA PHE A 318 13.25 -14.23 69.13
C PHE A 318 13.56 -14.07 70.63
N HIS A 319 12.60 -14.32 71.53
CA HIS A 319 12.85 -14.44 72.98
C HIS A 319 12.92 -15.88 73.48
N SER A 320 12.81 -16.88 72.61
CA SER A 320 12.97 -18.29 72.99
C SER A 320 14.41 -18.81 72.83
N GLU A 321 15.36 -17.96 72.41
CA GLU A 321 16.80 -18.27 72.32
C GLU A 321 17.64 -17.41 73.30
N GLY A 322 17.09 -17.09 74.48
CA GLY A 322 17.81 -16.44 75.59
C GLY A 322 17.71 -17.25 76.87
#